data_AF-A0A0D0FZJ7-F1
#
_entry.id   AF-A0A0D0FZJ7-F1
#
_cell.length_a   1.000
_cell.length_b   1.000
_cell.length_c   1.000
_cell.angle_alpha   90.00
_cell.angle_beta   90.00
_cell.angle_gamma   90.00
#
_symmetry.space_group_name_H-M   'P 1'
#
loop_
_entity.id
_entity.type
_entity.pdbx_description
1 polymer ?
#
loop_
_entity_poly.entity_id
_entity_poly.type
_entity_poly.pdbx_seq_one_letter_code
_entity_poly.pdbx_strand_id
1 'polypeptide(L)'
;MHIARRISTALVLIGGVTLLPGNLASADESSGSQLRGPCTASIIGNLRALSGSHAEPFTEGMIFEKAPAEVLPLTTAHHTPSSAVIMAIPLRDDEYHAVFGTSPDQISYADNRELESAARLAKQAALKTTHGILNRAEFQSYLKHEHSQFIIIAGHNELGQFSFIGGEKVELPLLGEDCARAGKTCVFVSCRSQDHLRDGSVGVSRELTLPEGVWITQQIDVWLRHKAPADVSLADLVAYVRKLDYEANVRFHASYFVIGACATAGTGAAAYALVEGVDKK
;
A
#
# COMPACT_ATOMS: atom_id res chain seq x y z
N MET A 1 27.05 67.71 0.29
CA MET A 1 27.93 66.54 0.54
C MET A 1 27.32 65.35 -0.17
N HIS A 2 27.77 65.07 -1.40
CA HIS A 2 27.25 63.97 -2.22
C HIS A 2 28.17 62.75 -2.07
N ILE A 3 27.62 61.64 -1.58
CA ILE A 3 28.30 60.35 -1.49
C ILE A 3 27.93 59.54 -2.73
N ALA A 4 28.91 59.34 -3.62
CA ALA A 4 28.79 58.49 -4.79
C ALA A 4 28.99 57.02 -4.41
N ARG A 5 27.98 56.17 -4.65
CA ARG A 5 28.09 54.70 -4.59
C ARG A 5 28.49 54.17 -5.96
N ARG A 6 29.65 53.52 -6.04
CA ARG A 6 30.08 52.72 -7.20
C ARG A 6 29.42 51.34 -7.13
N ILE A 7 28.75 50.96 -8.21
CA ILE A 7 28.26 49.59 -8.46
C ILE A 7 29.33 48.89 -9.29
N SER A 8 29.93 47.82 -8.76
CA SER A 8 30.80 46.92 -9.51
C SER A 8 29.97 45.79 -10.10
N THR A 9 29.91 45.74 -11.43
CA THR A 9 29.30 44.68 -12.22
C THR A 9 30.24 43.48 -12.25
N ALA A 10 29.82 42.33 -11.71
CA ALA A 10 30.55 41.07 -11.87
C ALA A 10 30.02 40.35 -13.12
N LEU A 11 30.92 40.14 -14.08
CA LEU A 11 30.71 39.42 -15.33
C LEU A 11 30.80 37.91 -15.03
N VAL A 12 29.72 37.16 -15.22
CA VAL A 12 29.74 35.69 -15.13
C VAL A 12 30.00 35.13 -16.53
N LEU A 13 31.16 34.50 -16.70
CA LEU A 13 31.56 33.73 -17.88
C LEU A 13 30.81 32.40 -17.91
N ILE A 14 29.99 32.21 -18.95
CA ILE A 14 29.34 30.93 -19.27
C ILE A 14 30.35 30.10 -20.08
N GLY A 15 30.90 29.05 -19.45
CA GLY A 15 31.75 28.06 -20.10
C GLY A 15 30.89 27.07 -20.90
N GLY A 16 31.13 27.01 -22.20
CA GLY A 16 30.49 26.07 -23.13
C GLY A 16 31.00 24.64 -22.93
N VAL A 17 30.07 23.69 -22.91
CA VAL A 17 30.35 22.25 -22.99
C VAL A 17 30.19 21.81 -24.43
N THR A 18 31.28 21.29 -24.99
CA THR A 18 31.41 20.74 -26.33
C THR A 18 30.81 19.33 -26.38
N LEU A 19 29.84 19.13 -27.27
CA LEU A 19 29.30 17.81 -27.62
C LEU A 19 30.21 17.15 -28.67
N LEU A 20 30.69 15.94 -28.39
CA LEU A 20 31.36 15.06 -29.34
C LEU A 20 30.34 14.09 -29.96
N PRO A 21 30.35 13.86 -31.30
CA PRO A 21 29.51 12.86 -31.94
C PRO A 21 30.22 11.50 -31.94
N GLY A 22 29.64 10.52 -31.25
CA GLY A 22 30.03 9.11 -31.34
C GLY A 22 29.04 8.34 -32.22
N ASN A 23 29.53 7.75 -33.32
CA ASN A 23 28.75 7.00 -34.29
C ASN A 23 28.33 5.61 -33.78
N LEU A 24 27.06 5.30 -34.08
CA LEU A 24 26.46 4.03 -34.53
C LEU A 24 27.28 2.73 -34.42
N ALA A 25 26.77 1.81 -33.61
CA ALA A 25 26.84 0.37 -33.89
C ALA A 25 25.44 -0.23 -33.67
N SER A 26 24.96 -0.90 -34.72
CA SER A 26 23.74 -1.70 -34.78
C SER A 26 24.00 -3.09 -34.17
N ALA A 27 23.06 -3.56 -33.36
CA ALA A 27 22.76 -4.98 -33.19
C ALA A 27 21.29 -5.12 -32.78
N ASP A 28 20.50 -5.61 -33.74
CA ASP A 28 19.21 -6.24 -33.53
C ASP A 28 19.37 -7.44 -32.58
N GLU A 29 18.54 -7.54 -31.54
CA GLU A 29 17.96 -8.80 -31.06
C GLU A 29 16.91 -8.54 -29.97
N SER A 30 15.65 -8.54 -30.40
CA SER A 30 14.54 -9.32 -29.81
C SER A 30 14.62 -9.66 -28.32
N SER A 31 13.90 -8.89 -27.50
CA SER A 31 13.21 -9.42 -26.32
C SER A 31 12.12 -8.42 -25.92
N GLY A 32 10.92 -8.64 -26.44
CA GLY A 32 9.74 -7.87 -26.09
C GLY A 32 9.41 -8.04 -24.61
N SER A 33 9.93 -7.14 -23.77
CA SER A 33 9.38 -6.88 -22.44
C SER A 33 8.05 -6.14 -22.60
N GLN A 34 7.03 -6.87 -23.05
CA GLN A 34 5.65 -6.44 -22.88
C GLN A 34 5.42 -6.28 -21.38
N LEU A 35 5.34 -5.02 -20.97
CA LEU A 35 4.88 -4.56 -19.67
C LEU A 35 3.53 -5.21 -19.38
N ARG A 36 3.59 -6.29 -18.59
CA ARG A 36 2.45 -7.09 -18.16
C ARG A 36 1.57 -6.23 -17.24
N GLY A 37 0.31 -6.03 -17.63
CA GLY A 37 -0.67 -5.38 -16.77
C GLY A 37 -1.11 -6.31 -15.64
N PRO A 38 -1.12 -5.86 -14.37
CA PRO A 38 -1.51 -6.67 -13.20
C PRO A 38 -3.00 -7.08 -13.16
N CYS A 39 -3.81 -6.67 -14.14
CA CYS A 39 -5.22 -7.09 -14.24
C CYS A 39 -5.39 -8.50 -14.82
N THR A 40 -4.43 -8.99 -15.62
CA THR A 40 -4.57 -10.27 -16.35
C THR A 40 -4.38 -11.48 -15.43
N ALA A 41 -3.63 -11.35 -14.34
CA ALA A 41 -3.37 -12.44 -13.39
C ALA A 41 -4.56 -12.74 -12.46
N SER A 42 -5.36 -11.72 -12.11
CA SER A 42 -6.48 -11.83 -11.15
C SER A 42 -7.72 -12.54 -11.70
N ILE A 43 -7.85 -12.66 -13.02
CA ILE A 43 -9.00 -13.28 -13.68
C ILE A 43 -8.80 -14.81 -13.80
N ILE A 44 -7.55 -15.27 -13.96
CA ILE A 44 -7.21 -16.67 -14.22
C ILE A 44 -7.45 -17.57 -12.99
N GLY A 45 -7.27 -17.06 -11.76
CA GLY A 45 -7.49 -17.80 -10.51
C GLY A 45 -8.96 -18.22 -10.31
N ASN A 46 -9.87 -17.24 -10.35
CA ASN A 46 -11.31 -17.48 -10.26
C ASN A 46 -11.87 -18.33 -11.41
N LEU A 47 -11.30 -18.18 -12.61
CA LEU A 47 -11.71 -18.95 -13.79
C LEU A 47 -11.40 -20.44 -13.68
N ARG A 48 -10.29 -20.84 -13.03
CA ARG A 48 -10.01 -22.25 -12.72
C ARG A 48 -10.97 -22.86 -11.71
N ALA A 49 -11.46 -22.07 -10.75
CA ALA A 49 -12.45 -22.54 -9.79
C ALA A 49 -13.83 -22.75 -10.44
N LEU A 50 -14.15 -21.99 -11.49
CA LEU A 50 -15.43 -22.04 -12.22
C LEU A 50 -15.43 -23.05 -13.38
N SER A 51 -14.27 -23.48 -13.89
CA SER A 51 -14.15 -24.36 -15.08
C SER A 51 -14.57 -25.82 -14.85
N GLY A 52 -14.76 -26.24 -13.59
CA GLY A 52 -14.98 -27.65 -13.26
C GLY A 52 -13.87 -28.57 -13.81
N SER A 53 -14.14 -29.88 -13.86
CA SER A 53 -13.19 -30.89 -14.35
C SER A 53 -13.10 -31.01 -15.89
N HIS A 54 -13.78 -30.14 -16.65
CA HIS A 54 -13.97 -30.33 -18.09
C HIS A 54 -13.79 -29.12 -19.01
N ALA A 55 -13.43 -27.93 -18.52
CA ALA A 55 -13.04 -26.82 -19.41
C ALA A 55 -11.52 -26.72 -19.51
N GLU A 56 -11.02 -26.49 -20.72
CA GLU A 56 -9.60 -26.30 -21.00
C GLU A 56 -9.00 -25.29 -20.02
N PRO A 57 -7.85 -25.59 -19.40
CA PRO A 57 -7.31 -24.75 -18.35
C PRO A 57 -7.01 -23.38 -18.92
N PHE A 58 -7.56 -22.34 -18.30
CA PHE A 58 -7.11 -20.97 -18.50
C PHE A 58 -5.59 -20.91 -18.29
N THR A 59 -4.83 -20.76 -19.37
CA THR A 59 -3.37 -20.70 -19.34
C THR A 59 -2.90 -19.26 -19.37
N GLU A 60 -1.76 -19.02 -18.72
CA GLU A 60 -1.07 -17.73 -18.75
C GLU A 60 -0.74 -17.35 -20.20
N GLY A 61 -1.19 -16.18 -20.66
CA GLY A 61 -0.94 -15.68 -22.02
C GLY A 61 -2.12 -15.80 -22.99
N MET A 62 -3.26 -16.36 -22.60
CA MET A 62 -4.48 -16.30 -23.41
C MET A 62 -5.01 -14.86 -23.50
N ILE A 63 -5.08 -14.32 -24.72
CA ILE A 63 -5.74 -13.05 -25.01
C ILE A 63 -7.13 -13.37 -25.53
N PHE A 64 -8.16 -12.95 -24.80
CA PHE A 64 -9.54 -13.07 -25.26
C PHE A 64 -9.92 -11.79 -25.99
N GLU A 65 -10.52 -11.92 -27.18
CA GLU A 65 -11.09 -10.75 -27.89
C GLU A 65 -12.26 -10.11 -27.10
N LYS A 66 -12.93 -10.88 -26.23
CA LYS A 66 -13.95 -10.42 -25.28
C LYS A 66 -13.84 -11.20 -23.97
N ALA A 67 -14.01 -10.54 -22.83
CA ALA A 67 -13.99 -11.21 -21.52
C ALA A 67 -15.00 -12.36 -21.47
N PRO A 68 -14.62 -13.56 -20.98
CA PRO A 68 -15.55 -14.70 -20.88
C PRO A 68 -16.81 -14.31 -20.09
N ALA A 69 -17.97 -14.80 -20.55
CA ALA A 69 -19.27 -14.44 -19.99
C ALA A 69 -19.39 -14.76 -18.49
N GLU A 70 -18.60 -15.72 -18.01
CA GLU A 70 -18.54 -16.17 -16.62
C GLU A 70 -17.77 -15.20 -15.70
N VAL A 71 -16.92 -14.34 -16.24
CA VAL A 71 -16.09 -13.38 -15.46
C VAL A 71 -16.77 -12.03 -15.30
N LEU A 72 -17.57 -11.64 -16.29
CA LEU A 72 -18.28 -10.36 -16.31
C LEU A 72 -19.10 -10.11 -15.02
N PRO A 73 -19.88 -11.08 -14.49
CA PRO A 73 -20.67 -10.89 -13.27
C PRO A 73 -19.83 -10.60 -12.02
N LEU A 74 -18.62 -11.16 -11.91
CA LEU A 74 -17.73 -10.95 -10.77
C LEU A 74 -17.15 -9.53 -10.76
N THR A 75 -16.99 -8.93 -11.94
CA THR A 75 -16.50 -7.55 -12.09
C THR A 75 -17.60 -6.50 -11.96
N THR A 76 -18.86 -6.90 -12.15
CA THR A 76 -20.05 -6.03 -12.06
C THR A 76 -20.89 -6.28 -10.80
N ALA A 77 -20.44 -7.16 -9.90
CA ALA A 77 -21.13 -7.40 -8.65
C ALA A 77 -21.13 -6.11 -7.81
N HIS A 78 -22.33 -5.68 -7.48
CA HIS A 78 -22.63 -4.45 -6.77
C HIS A 78 -22.89 -4.80 -5.31
N HIS A 79 -22.17 -4.14 -4.40
CA HIS A 79 -22.19 -4.42 -2.97
C HIS A 79 -22.59 -3.19 -2.16
N THR A 80 -23.53 -3.36 -1.23
CA THR A 80 -23.83 -2.35 -0.20
C THR A 80 -22.56 -2.11 0.63
N PRO A 81 -22.01 -0.89 0.66
CA PRO A 81 -20.72 -0.66 1.26
C PRO A 81 -20.86 -0.58 2.79
N SER A 82 -20.60 -1.72 3.43
CA SER A 82 -20.34 -1.84 4.87
C SER A 82 -18.93 -2.38 5.06
N SER A 83 -18.15 -1.70 5.90
CA SER A 83 -16.76 -2.04 6.19
C SER A 83 -16.54 -2.33 7.66
N ALA A 84 -15.70 -3.33 7.90
CA ALA A 84 -15.08 -3.59 9.19
C ALA A 84 -13.55 -3.51 9.05
N VAL A 85 -12.88 -3.09 10.12
CA VAL A 85 -11.42 -2.91 10.16
C VAL A 85 -10.81 -3.85 11.18
N ILE A 86 -9.92 -4.71 10.70
CA ILE A 86 -9.02 -5.54 11.50
C ILE A 86 -7.65 -4.88 11.49
N MET A 87 -7.22 -4.42 12.65
CA MET A 87 -5.93 -3.77 12.84
C MET A 87 -4.98 -4.70 13.57
N ALA A 88 -4.08 -5.33 12.80
CA ALA A 88 -2.94 -6.11 13.29
C ALA A 88 -1.61 -5.37 13.07
N ILE A 89 -1.66 -4.06 12.80
CA ILE A 89 -0.48 -3.19 12.92
C ILE A 89 -0.16 -3.09 14.41
N PRO A 90 1.07 -3.38 14.87
CA PRO A 90 1.44 -3.18 16.26
C PRO A 90 1.36 -1.68 16.59
N LEU A 91 0.72 -1.35 17.71
CA LEU A 91 0.59 0.02 18.22
C LEU A 91 1.22 0.18 19.62
N ARG A 92 1.80 -0.90 20.14
CA ARG A 92 2.52 -0.98 21.42
C ARG A 92 3.74 -1.88 21.29
N ASP A 93 4.70 -1.72 22.20
CA ASP A 93 5.96 -2.46 22.20
C ASP A 93 5.73 -3.98 22.29
N ASP A 94 4.83 -4.43 23.17
CA ASP A 94 4.50 -5.85 23.32
C ASP A 94 3.95 -6.48 22.04
N GLU A 95 3.11 -5.73 21.32
CA GLU A 95 2.56 -6.11 20.03
C GLU A 95 3.65 -6.13 18.95
N TYR A 96 4.58 -5.17 18.97
CA TYR A 96 5.71 -5.12 18.05
C TYR A 96 6.59 -6.36 18.20
N HIS A 97 6.90 -6.76 19.43
CA HIS A 97 7.67 -7.97 19.70
C HIS A 97 6.97 -9.24 19.21
N ALA A 98 5.67 -9.34 19.43
CA ALA A 98 4.89 -10.48 18.95
C ALA A 98 4.90 -10.57 17.42
N VAL A 99 4.72 -9.44 16.73
CA VAL A 99 4.63 -9.37 15.26
C VAL A 99 5.97 -9.62 14.57
N PHE A 100 7.05 -9.04 15.11
CA PHE A 100 8.39 -9.07 14.51
C PHE A 100 9.35 -10.10 15.11
N GLY A 101 8.96 -10.77 16.21
CA GLY A 101 9.80 -11.76 16.89
C GLY A 101 11.06 -11.18 17.54
N THR A 102 11.03 -9.90 17.93
CA THR A 102 12.15 -9.19 18.54
C THR A 102 12.12 -9.29 20.07
N SER A 103 13.28 -9.17 20.72
CA SER A 103 13.34 -9.08 22.19
C SER A 103 13.03 -7.64 22.69
N PRO A 104 12.54 -7.46 23.94
CA PRO A 104 12.16 -6.15 24.51
C PRO A 104 13.20 -5.04 24.37
N ASP A 105 14.47 -5.40 24.39
CA ASP A 105 15.62 -4.51 24.32
C ASP A 105 16.09 -4.20 22.88
N GLN A 106 15.40 -4.72 21.86
CA GLN A 106 15.83 -4.67 20.47
C GLN A 106 15.04 -3.70 19.58
N ILE A 107 14.08 -2.93 20.10
CA ILE A 107 13.41 -1.91 19.28
C ILE A 107 14.34 -0.72 19.08
N SER A 108 14.64 -0.39 17.82
CA SER A 108 15.47 0.78 17.52
C SER A 108 14.72 2.08 17.84
N TYR A 109 15.45 3.19 18.02
CA TYR A 109 14.82 4.50 18.20
C TYR A 109 13.91 4.88 17.01
N ALA A 110 14.30 4.50 15.78
CA ALA A 110 13.52 4.77 14.59
C ALA A 110 12.20 4.00 14.58
N ASP A 111 12.23 2.71 14.92
CA ASP A 111 11.04 1.85 14.97
C ASP A 111 10.07 2.32 16.08
N ASN A 112 10.60 2.71 17.25
CA ASN A 112 9.79 3.29 18.32
C ASN A 112 9.07 4.57 17.87
N ARG A 113 9.75 5.44 17.14
CA ARG A 113 9.15 6.68 16.59
C ARG A 113 8.07 6.38 15.55
N GLU A 114 8.26 5.35 14.75
CA GLU A 114 7.28 4.88 13.78
C GLU A 114 6.03 4.30 14.47
N LEU A 115 6.24 3.48 15.49
CA LEU A 115 5.22 2.88 16.34
C LEU A 115 4.37 3.95 17.04
N GLU A 116 5.00 4.93 17.69
CA GLU A 116 4.31 6.07 18.32
C GLU A 116 3.48 6.87 17.30
N SER A 117 4.02 7.09 16.10
CA SER A 117 3.31 7.81 15.04
C SER A 117 2.10 7.04 14.55
N ALA A 118 2.23 5.72 14.35
CA ALA A 118 1.13 4.84 13.97
C ALA A 118 0.04 4.81 15.06
N ALA A 119 0.42 4.65 16.33
CA ALA A 119 -0.50 4.67 17.47
C ALA A 119 -1.29 5.99 17.56
N ARG A 120 -0.60 7.12 17.39
CA ARG A 120 -1.24 8.45 17.37
C ARG A 120 -2.23 8.58 16.21
N LEU A 121 -1.85 8.17 15.00
CA LEU A 121 -2.72 8.21 13.83
C LEU A 121 -3.94 7.30 14.00
N ALA A 122 -3.76 6.08 14.53
CA ALA A 122 -4.86 5.14 14.75
C ALA A 122 -5.88 5.72 15.75
N LYS A 123 -5.39 6.35 16.82
CA LYS A 123 -6.22 7.06 17.81
C LYS A 123 -6.98 8.22 17.18
N GLN A 124 -6.32 9.05 16.38
CA GLN A 124 -6.97 10.19 15.69
C GLN A 124 -8.01 9.76 14.67
N ALA A 125 -7.75 8.64 13.98
CA ALA A 125 -8.63 8.09 12.98
C ALA A 125 -9.91 7.47 13.57
N ALA A 126 -9.97 7.29 14.91
CA ALA A 126 -11.06 6.63 15.61
C ALA A 126 -11.46 5.31 14.94
N LEU A 127 -10.47 4.59 14.41
CA LEU A 127 -10.71 3.30 13.76
C LEU A 127 -11.31 2.39 14.82
N LYS A 128 -12.52 1.89 14.54
CA LYS A 128 -13.15 0.85 15.35
C LYS A 128 -12.41 -0.45 15.05
N THR A 129 -11.21 -0.54 15.58
CA THR A 129 -10.35 -1.70 15.51
C THR A 129 -11.03 -2.83 16.25
N THR A 130 -11.12 -3.99 15.62
CA THR A 130 -11.37 -5.23 16.36
C THR A 130 -10.07 -5.60 17.09
N HIS A 131 -9.74 -4.83 18.13
CA HIS A 131 -8.72 -5.22 19.09
C HIS A 131 -9.09 -6.61 19.60
N GLY A 132 -8.28 -7.63 19.31
CA GLY A 132 -8.52 -8.99 19.77
C GLY A 132 -8.66 -10.07 18.68
N ILE A 133 -8.25 -9.81 17.43
CA ILE A 133 -7.97 -10.90 16.48
C ILE A 133 -6.46 -11.18 16.54
N LEU A 134 -6.09 -12.15 17.36
CA LEU A 134 -4.71 -12.51 17.70
C LEU A 134 -4.18 -13.64 16.82
N ASN A 135 -5.07 -14.40 16.17
CA ASN A 135 -4.75 -15.60 15.41
C ASN A 135 -5.80 -15.87 14.33
N ARG A 136 -5.53 -16.85 13.46
CA ARG A 136 -6.40 -17.27 12.37
C ARG A 136 -7.74 -17.82 12.84
N ALA A 137 -7.76 -18.55 13.95
CA ALA A 137 -8.99 -19.15 14.46
C ALA A 137 -9.99 -18.05 14.89
N GLU A 138 -9.50 -17.02 15.58
CA GLU A 138 -10.27 -15.82 15.93
C GLU A 138 -10.68 -15.03 14.69
N PHE A 139 -9.81 -14.91 13.68
CA PHE A 139 -10.16 -14.29 12.40
C PHE A 139 -11.33 -15.01 11.71
N GLN A 140 -11.27 -16.34 11.59
CA GLN A 140 -12.34 -17.14 11.02
C GLN A 140 -13.63 -17.05 11.84
N SER A 141 -13.53 -17.00 13.17
CA SER A 141 -14.68 -16.77 14.04
C SER A 141 -15.29 -15.39 13.79
N TYR A 142 -14.46 -14.36 13.69
CA TYR A 142 -14.88 -12.99 13.43
C TYR A 142 -15.62 -12.89 12.08
N LEU A 143 -15.09 -13.46 11.00
CA LEU A 143 -15.71 -13.45 9.68
C LEU A 143 -17.14 -14.03 9.65
N LYS A 144 -17.44 -14.99 10.54
CA LYS A 144 -18.78 -15.61 10.64
C LYS A 144 -19.82 -14.69 11.30
N HIS A 145 -19.39 -13.83 12.20
CA HIS A 145 -20.28 -12.97 13.00
C HIS A 145 -20.34 -11.53 12.47
N GLU A 146 -19.30 -11.10 11.76
CA GLU A 146 -19.25 -9.79 11.14
C GLU A 146 -20.23 -9.71 9.96
N HIS A 147 -21.04 -8.67 9.90
CA HIS A 147 -22.04 -8.48 8.84
C HIS A 147 -21.53 -7.58 7.70
N SER A 148 -20.40 -6.92 7.89
CA SER A 148 -19.78 -6.06 6.88
C SER A 148 -19.41 -6.85 5.62
N GLN A 149 -19.64 -6.29 4.45
CA GLN A 149 -19.30 -6.93 3.17
C GLN A 149 -17.80 -6.82 2.89
N PHE A 150 -17.19 -5.71 3.29
CA PHE A 150 -15.77 -5.45 3.14
C PHE A 150 -15.06 -5.61 4.49
N ILE A 151 -13.96 -6.36 4.49
CA ILE A 151 -13.08 -6.49 5.65
C ILE A 151 -11.73 -5.90 5.28
N ILE A 152 -11.34 -4.82 5.94
CA ILE A 152 -10.05 -4.17 5.74
C ILE A 152 -9.09 -4.74 6.78
N ILE A 153 -8.02 -5.39 6.33
CA ILE A 153 -7.04 -6.08 7.17
C ILE A 153 -5.72 -5.34 7.03
N ALA A 154 -5.27 -4.71 8.10
CA ALA A 154 -4.03 -3.95 8.13
C ALA A 154 -3.03 -4.63 9.06
N GLY A 155 -1.79 -4.83 8.61
CA GLY A 155 -0.80 -5.52 9.44
C GLY A 155 0.53 -5.74 8.74
N HIS A 156 1.42 -6.48 9.39
CA HIS A 156 2.71 -6.84 8.84
C HIS A 156 2.59 -8.02 7.87
N ASN A 157 3.31 -7.95 6.75
CA ASN A 157 3.46 -9.05 5.80
C ASN A 157 4.93 -9.25 5.46
N GLU A 158 5.39 -10.49 5.59
CA GLU A 158 6.74 -10.91 5.22
C GLU A 158 6.63 -12.06 4.23
N LEU A 159 7.08 -11.85 2.99
CA LEU A 159 7.11 -12.88 1.93
C LEU A 159 5.75 -13.56 1.67
N GLY A 160 4.65 -12.85 1.90
CA GLY A 160 3.29 -13.37 1.72
C GLY A 160 2.69 -14.01 2.97
N GLN A 161 3.39 -13.95 4.10
CA GLN A 161 2.90 -14.35 5.42
C GLN A 161 2.47 -13.12 6.23
N PHE A 162 1.18 -13.04 6.52
CA PHE A 162 0.60 -12.04 7.40
C PHE A 162 0.85 -12.41 8.86
N SER A 163 1.44 -11.50 9.64
CA SER A 163 1.57 -11.65 11.09
C SER A 163 0.37 -11.04 11.80
N PHE A 164 -0.37 -11.85 12.54
CA PHE A 164 -1.35 -11.35 13.51
C PHE A 164 -0.65 -10.72 14.71
N ILE A 165 -1.38 -9.90 15.47
CA ILE A 165 -0.85 -9.20 16.63
C ILE A 165 -0.48 -10.15 17.79
N GLY A 166 -0.99 -11.39 17.78
CA GLY A 166 -0.58 -12.46 18.67
C GLY A 166 0.70 -13.19 18.21
N GLY A 167 1.30 -12.80 17.09
CA GLY A 167 2.52 -13.36 16.53
C GLY A 167 2.33 -14.58 15.62
N GLU A 168 1.11 -15.10 15.47
CA GLU A 168 0.84 -16.14 14.48
C GLU A 168 1.02 -15.61 13.06
N LYS A 169 1.75 -16.35 12.22
CA LYS A 169 1.95 -16.06 10.80
C LYS A 169 1.06 -16.94 9.94
N VAL A 170 0.34 -16.36 8.97
CA VAL A 170 -0.55 -17.07 8.05
C VAL A 170 -0.37 -16.57 6.63
N GLU A 171 -0.36 -17.47 5.65
CA GLU A 171 -0.26 -17.08 4.25
C GLU A 171 -1.45 -16.21 3.80
N LEU A 172 -1.16 -15.11 3.11
CA LEU A 172 -2.16 -14.18 2.56
C LEU A 172 -3.20 -14.86 1.65
N PRO A 173 -2.83 -15.78 0.72
CA PRO A 173 -3.81 -16.54 -0.04
C PRO A 173 -4.86 -17.21 0.84
N LEU A 174 -4.43 -17.83 1.94
CA LEU A 174 -5.29 -18.58 2.84
C LEU A 174 -6.27 -17.67 3.60
N LEU A 175 -5.84 -16.47 3.98
CA LEU A 175 -6.72 -15.45 4.54
C LEU A 175 -7.73 -14.95 3.50
N GLY A 176 -7.30 -14.79 2.24
CA GLY A 176 -8.19 -14.44 1.12
C GLY A 176 -9.26 -15.51 0.88
N GLU A 177 -8.88 -16.79 0.90
CA GLU A 177 -9.81 -17.92 0.82
C GLU A 177 -10.81 -17.95 1.99
N ASP A 178 -10.35 -17.67 3.21
CA ASP A 178 -11.21 -17.59 4.40
C ASP A 178 -12.26 -16.47 4.23
N CYS A 179 -11.87 -15.31 3.69
CA CYS A 179 -12.79 -14.22 3.35
C CYS A 179 -13.81 -14.61 2.27
N ALA A 180 -13.32 -15.18 1.16
CA ALA A 180 -14.17 -15.60 0.05
C ALA A 180 -15.22 -16.64 0.50
N ARG A 181 -14.81 -17.59 1.36
CA ARG A 181 -15.71 -18.59 1.95
C ARG A 181 -16.77 -17.98 2.86
N ALA A 182 -16.45 -16.87 3.53
CA ALA A 182 -17.41 -16.08 4.30
C ALA A 182 -18.27 -15.13 3.45
N GLY A 183 -18.09 -15.14 2.11
CA GLY A 183 -18.80 -14.26 1.19
C GLY A 183 -18.38 -12.79 1.29
N LYS A 184 -17.16 -12.52 1.78
CA LYS A 184 -16.65 -11.17 2.03
C LYS A 184 -15.52 -10.79 1.09
N THR A 185 -15.40 -9.49 0.82
CA THR A 185 -14.30 -8.91 0.06
C THR A 185 -13.24 -8.38 1.03
N CYS A 186 -12.04 -8.95 0.99
CA CYS A 186 -10.95 -8.53 1.87
C CYS A 186 -10.00 -7.54 1.18
N VAL A 187 -9.58 -6.53 1.94
CA VAL A 187 -8.59 -5.54 1.51
C VAL A 187 -7.38 -5.63 2.44
N PHE A 188 -6.26 -6.12 1.94
CA PHE A 188 -5.03 -6.33 2.69
C PHE A 188 -4.10 -5.12 2.56
N VAL A 189 -4.07 -4.31 3.61
CA VAL A 189 -3.14 -3.19 3.77
C VAL A 189 -1.90 -3.69 4.51
N SER A 190 -1.05 -4.42 3.78
CA SER A 190 0.21 -4.98 4.27
C SER A 190 1.24 -5.05 3.14
N CYS A 191 2.53 -4.95 3.47
CA CYS A 191 3.62 -4.81 2.48
C CYS A 191 3.50 -5.78 1.31
N ARG A 192 3.44 -5.26 0.08
CA ARG A 192 3.38 -6.05 -1.17
C ARG A 192 2.30 -7.14 -1.19
N SER A 193 1.22 -6.97 -0.44
CA SER A 193 0.15 -7.98 -0.36
C SER A 193 -0.42 -8.33 -1.73
N GLN A 194 -0.46 -7.37 -2.67
CA GLN A 194 -0.93 -7.61 -4.03
C GLN A 194 -0.16 -8.74 -4.75
N ASP A 195 1.13 -8.92 -4.46
CA ASP A 195 1.97 -9.92 -5.13
C ASP A 195 1.63 -11.36 -4.69
N HIS A 196 0.90 -11.50 -3.58
CA HIS A 196 0.59 -12.78 -2.94
C HIS A 196 -0.88 -13.15 -3.02
N LEU A 197 -1.76 -12.23 -3.43
CA LEU A 197 -3.21 -12.49 -3.52
C LEU A 197 -3.58 -13.00 -4.91
N ARG A 198 -4.52 -13.95 -4.96
CA ARG A 198 -4.99 -14.55 -6.22
C ARG A 198 -6.48 -14.37 -6.49
N ASP A 199 -7.29 -14.10 -5.45
CA ASP A 199 -8.75 -14.24 -5.53
C ASP A 199 -9.52 -13.10 -4.85
N GLY A 200 -10.23 -12.27 -5.64
CA GLY A 200 -11.30 -11.34 -5.21
C GLY A 200 -10.92 -10.30 -4.15
N SER A 201 -9.69 -10.37 -3.66
CA SER A 201 -9.12 -9.60 -2.58
C SER A 201 -8.25 -8.51 -3.17
N VAL A 202 -8.16 -7.40 -2.46
CA VAL A 202 -7.41 -6.23 -2.90
C VAL A 202 -6.19 -6.08 -2.01
N GLY A 203 -5.04 -5.77 -2.60
CA GLY A 203 -3.78 -5.55 -1.87
C GLY A 203 -3.09 -4.27 -2.29
N VAL A 204 -2.05 -3.91 -1.54
CA VAL A 204 -1.12 -2.81 -1.86
C VAL A 204 0.11 -3.37 -2.57
N SER A 205 0.77 -2.55 -3.38
CA SER A 205 1.82 -3.00 -4.31
C SER A 205 3.25 -2.83 -3.80
N ARG A 206 3.43 -2.10 -2.71
CA ARG A 206 4.75 -1.71 -2.18
C ARG A 206 4.91 -2.03 -0.69
N GLU A 207 6.10 -1.76 -0.19
CA GLU A 207 6.37 -1.73 1.23
C GLU A 207 5.75 -0.48 1.87
N LEU A 208 5.22 -0.68 3.08
CA LEU A 208 4.55 0.35 3.87
C LEU A 208 5.26 0.50 5.22
N THR A 209 5.38 1.73 5.68
CA THR A 209 5.60 2.04 7.08
C THR A 209 4.30 1.78 7.89
N LEU A 210 4.41 1.54 9.21
CA LEU A 210 3.27 1.41 10.12
C LEU A 210 2.28 2.59 10.00
N PRO A 211 2.71 3.88 10.05
CA PRO A 211 1.79 5.00 9.91
C PRO A 211 1.15 5.11 8.52
N GLU A 212 1.82 4.68 7.46
CA GLU A 212 1.21 4.58 6.12
C GLU A 212 0.09 3.55 6.09
N GLY A 213 0.33 2.37 6.66
CA GLY A 213 -0.68 1.32 6.78
C GLY A 213 -1.94 1.84 7.47
N VAL A 214 -1.78 2.48 8.63
CA VAL A 214 -2.90 3.08 9.39
C VAL A 214 -3.64 4.13 8.54
N TRP A 215 -2.91 5.02 7.85
CA TRP A 215 -3.51 6.06 7.04
C TRP A 215 -4.30 5.49 5.84
N ILE A 216 -3.72 4.54 5.10
CA ILE A 216 -4.38 3.89 3.96
C ILE A 216 -5.67 3.20 4.44
N THR A 217 -5.60 2.42 5.53
CA THR A 217 -6.76 1.76 6.14
C THR A 217 -7.87 2.75 6.48
N GLN A 218 -7.53 3.89 7.08
CA GLN A 218 -8.49 4.94 7.38
C GLN A 218 -9.13 5.51 6.10
N GLN A 219 -8.35 5.78 5.06
CA GLN A 219 -8.89 6.34 3.82
C GLN A 219 -9.83 5.36 3.10
N ILE A 220 -9.56 4.05 3.15
CA ILE A 220 -10.43 3.01 2.60
C ILE A 220 -11.75 2.95 3.38
N ASP A 221 -11.67 2.88 4.71
CA ASP A 221 -12.83 2.80 5.60
C ASP A 221 -13.74 4.05 5.47
N VAL A 222 -13.14 5.24 5.43
CA VAL A 222 -13.85 6.50 5.17
C VAL A 222 -14.51 6.49 3.80
N TRP A 223 -13.81 6.06 2.76
CA TRP A 223 -14.36 6.03 1.40
C TRP A 223 -15.55 5.07 1.26
N LEU A 224 -15.44 3.85 1.82
CA LEU A 224 -16.54 2.89 1.80
C LEU A 224 -17.77 3.45 2.52
N ARG A 225 -17.61 4.09 3.69
CA ARG A 225 -18.74 4.75 4.37
C ARG A 225 -19.39 5.86 3.55
N HIS A 226 -18.60 6.68 2.84
CA HIS A 226 -19.14 7.76 2.00
C HIS A 226 -19.80 7.26 0.72
N LYS A 227 -19.50 6.04 0.28
CA LYS A 227 -20.15 5.43 -0.87
C LYS A 227 -21.55 4.92 -0.55
N ALA A 228 -21.90 4.69 0.72
CA ALA A 228 -23.25 4.26 1.09
C ALA A 228 -24.31 5.30 0.67
N PRO A 229 -25.43 4.90 0.03
CA PRO A 229 -25.87 3.53 -0.25
C PRO A 229 -25.48 3.00 -1.65
N ALA A 230 -24.67 3.74 -2.43
CA ALA A 230 -24.30 3.32 -3.77
C ALA A 230 -23.42 2.07 -3.72
N ASP A 231 -23.70 1.15 -4.63
CA ASP A 231 -22.94 -0.07 -4.75
C ASP A 231 -21.50 0.19 -5.20
N VAL A 232 -20.55 -0.51 -4.59
CA VAL A 232 -19.13 -0.43 -4.95
C VAL A 232 -18.71 -1.67 -5.73
N SER A 233 -18.16 -1.47 -6.93
CA SER A 233 -17.57 -2.57 -7.71
C SER A 233 -16.17 -2.90 -7.21
N LEU A 234 -15.72 -4.14 -7.42
CA LEU A 234 -14.34 -4.54 -7.12
C LEU A 234 -13.31 -3.70 -7.89
N ALA A 235 -13.64 -3.33 -9.14
CA ALA A 235 -12.77 -2.50 -9.97
C ALA A 235 -12.57 -1.09 -9.38
N ASP A 236 -13.63 -0.47 -8.86
CA ASP A 236 -13.56 0.83 -8.19
C ASP A 236 -12.71 0.76 -6.93
N LEU A 237 -12.89 -0.30 -6.14
CA LEU A 237 -12.10 -0.52 -4.92
C LEU A 237 -10.61 -0.71 -5.25
N VAL A 238 -10.27 -1.53 -6.25
CA VAL A 238 -8.89 -1.72 -6.71
C VAL A 238 -8.28 -0.40 -7.19
N ALA A 239 -9.03 0.37 -8.00
CA ALA A 239 -8.56 1.66 -8.49
C ALA A 239 -8.32 2.65 -7.33
N TYR A 240 -9.21 2.66 -6.34
CA TYR A 240 -9.08 3.52 -5.17
C TYR A 240 -7.89 3.13 -4.28
N VAL A 241 -7.69 1.84 -4.01
CA VAL A 241 -6.53 1.36 -3.23
C VAL A 241 -5.21 1.71 -3.94
N ARG A 242 -5.11 1.53 -5.27
CA ARG A 242 -3.92 1.93 -6.04
C ARG A 242 -3.64 3.43 -5.97
N LYS A 243 -4.69 4.26 -6.02
CA LYS A 243 -4.57 5.70 -5.84
C LYS A 243 -4.00 6.04 -4.46
N LEU A 244 -4.55 5.43 -3.40
CA LEU A 244 -4.07 5.64 -2.03
C LEU A 244 -2.63 5.17 -1.84
N ASP A 245 -2.25 4.06 -2.48
CA ASP A 245 -0.89 3.54 -2.42
C ASP A 245 0.13 4.58 -2.92
N TYR A 246 -0.18 5.21 -4.06
CA TYR A 246 0.58 6.31 -4.63
C TYR A 246 0.57 7.57 -3.75
N GLU A 247 -0.61 8.00 -3.28
CA GLU A 247 -0.75 9.20 -2.45
C GLU A 247 -0.01 9.07 -1.11
N ALA A 248 -0.06 7.89 -0.49
CA ALA A 248 0.70 7.60 0.72
C ALA A 248 2.21 7.70 0.46
N ASN A 249 2.70 7.11 -0.64
CA ASN A 249 4.12 7.19 -0.98
C ASN A 249 4.57 8.66 -1.13
N VAL A 250 3.81 9.47 -1.86
CA VAL A 250 4.10 10.90 -1.99
C VAL A 250 4.02 11.61 -0.63
N ARG A 251 2.98 11.37 0.17
CA ARG A 251 2.77 12.04 1.46
C ARG A 251 3.89 11.78 2.45
N PHE A 252 4.28 10.52 2.62
CA PHE A 252 5.23 10.11 3.66
C PHE A 252 6.68 10.22 3.19
N HIS A 253 6.97 10.07 1.89
CA HIS A 253 8.35 10.19 1.37
C HIS A 253 8.71 11.57 0.78
N ALA A 254 7.77 12.36 0.23
CA ALA A 254 8.10 13.68 -0.32
C ALA A 254 8.52 14.70 0.76
N SER A 255 8.13 14.47 2.02
CA SER A 255 8.56 15.29 3.16
C SER A 255 10.08 15.32 3.34
N TYR A 256 10.80 14.27 2.92
CA TYR A 256 12.26 14.22 2.96
C TYR A 256 12.92 15.02 1.83
N PHE A 257 12.26 15.19 0.69
CA PHE A 257 12.82 15.91 -0.46
C PHE A 257 12.79 17.44 -0.28
N VAL A 258 11.75 17.99 0.34
CA VAL A 258 11.59 19.45 0.47
C VAL A 258 12.58 20.06 1.48
N ILE A 259 12.99 19.31 2.51
CA ILE A 259 13.98 19.77 3.49
C ILE A 259 15.37 19.90 2.85
N GLY A 260 15.71 19.07 1.86
CA GLY A 260 16.97 19.16 1.11
C GLY A 260 17.03 20.31 0.09
N ALA A 261 15.90 20.68 -0.51
CA ALA A 261 15.85 21.71 -1.56
C ALA A 261 15.83 23.14 -1.01
N CYS A 262 15.25 23.38 0.18
CA CYS A 262 15.31 24.70 0.82
C CYS A 262 16.68 25.02 1.46
N ALA A 263 17.53 24.01 1.69
CA ALA A 263 18.89 24.20 2.21
C ALA A 263 19.92 24.61 1.13
N THR A 264 19.61 24.45 -0.16
CA THR A 264 20.57 24.73 -1.25
C THR A 264 20.36 26.08 -1.94
N ALA A 265 19.25 26.79 -1.67
CA ALA A 265 19.00 28.11 -2.25
C ALA A 265 19.46 29.29 -1.37
N GLY A 266 19.93 29.02 -0.14
CA GLY A 266 20.32 30.06 0.80
C GLY A 266 21.55 29.69 1.62
N THR A 267 22.72 30.12 1.14
CA THR A 267 23.98 30.32 1.88
C THR A 267 24.75 29.09 2.35
N GLY A 268 26.06 29.09 2.02
CA GLY A 268 27.04 28.27 2.71
C GLY A 268 27.02 28.54 4.21
N ALA A 269 26.38 27.64 4.95
CA ALA A 269 26.63 27.35 6.35
C ALA A 269 26.06 25.95 6.60
N ALA A 270 26.93 25.04 7.01
CA ALA A 270 26.51 23.75 7.51
C ALA A 270 25.62 23.96 8.74
N ALA A 271 24.36 23.54 8.64
CA ALA A 271 23.52 23.27 9.80
C ALA A 271 22.68 22.04 9.48
N TYR A 272 23.10 20.90 10.02
CA TYR A 272 22.21 19.77 10.22
C TYR A 272 21.07 20.24 11.13
N ALA A 273 19.89 20.42 10.58
CA ALA A 273 18.65 20.52 11.36
C ALA A 273 17.85 19.24 11.14
N LEU A 274 18.01 18.29 12.06
CA LEU A 274 16.97 17.31 12.37
C LEU A 274 15.74 18.11 12.81
N VAL A 275 14.66 18.09 12.04
CA VAL A 275 13.40 18.70 12.45
C VAL A 275 12.74 17.79 13.48
N GLU A 276 12.93 18.13 14.75
CA GLU A 276 11.97 17.86 15.81
C GLU A 276 10.59 18.39 15.39
N GLY A 277 9.57 17.56 15.57
CA GLY A 277 8.18 17.94 15.34
C GLY A 277 7.78 19.08 16.27
N VAL A 278 7.60 20.26 15.70
CA VAL A 278 6.93 21.38 16.36
C VAL A 278 5.43 21.19 16.18
N ASP A 279 4.78 20.76 17.25
CA ASP A 279 3.36 20.99 17.48
C ASP A 279 3.04 22.49 17.34
N LYS A 280 2.02 22.81 16.55
CA LYS A 280 1.31 24.08 16.63
C LYS A 280 -0.12 23.80 17.08
N LYS A 281 -0.32 24.04 18.39
CA LYS A 281 -1.55 24.34 19.15
C LYS A 281 -2.81 23.52 18.89
#